data_AF-A0A117LMD1-F1
#
_entry.id   AF-A0A117LMD1-F1
#
_cell.length_a   1.000
_cell.length_b   1.000
_cell.length_c   1.000
_cell.angle_alpha   90.00
_cell.angle_beta   90.00
_cell.angle_gamma   90.00
#
_symmetry.space_group_name_H-M   'P 1'
#
loop_
_entity.id
_entity.type
_entity.pdbx_description
1 polymer ?
#
loop_
_entity_poly.entity_id
_entity_poly.type
_entity_poly.pdbx_seq_one_letter_code
_entity_poly.pdbx_strand_id
1 'polypeptide(L)' 'MSFLENIREEILSLEDELVELRRDFHMYPELGFQEERTSAKIASYLKELGLEVREKIAHTGVTAVLKGEKGPGKCV' A
#
# COMPACT_ATOMS: atom_id res chain seq x y z
N MET A 1 11.04 -25.37 2.32
CA MET A 1 10.21 -24.35 3.01
C MET A 1 8.90 -24.23 2.28
N SER A 2 7.80 -24.17 3.03
CA SER A 2 6.48 -23.94 2.45
C SER A 2 6.37 -22.49 1.93
N PHE A 3 5.50 -22.24 0.96
CA PHE A 3 5.24 -20.90 0.43
C PHE A 3 4.90 -19.87 1.52
N LEU A 4 4.22 -20.31 2.58
CA LEU A 4 3.83 -19.45 3.71
C LEU A 4 4.98 -19.10 4.64
N GLU A 5 5.95 -20.00 4.80
CA GLU A 5 7.17 -19.71 5.59
C GLU A 5 7.99 -18.60 4.93
N ASN A 6 8.07 -18.61 3.59
CA ASN A 6 8.81 -17.58 2.84
C ASN A 6 8.18 -16.18 2.97
N ILE A 7 6.85 -16.08 2.85
CA ILE A 7 6.15 -14.79 3.02
C ILE A 7 6.37 -14.19 4.41
N ARG A 8 6.40 -15.03 5.46
CA ARG A 8 6.61 -14.53 6.82
C ARG A 8 8.00 -13.92 6.99
N GLU A 9 9.02 -14.57 6.43
CA GLU A 9 10.40 -14.06 6.46
C GLU A 9 10.54 -12.77 5.64
N GLU A 10 9.92 -12.71 4.45
CA GLU A 10 9.87 -11.50 3.63
C GLU A 10 9.18 -10.35 4.38
N ILE A 11 8.03 -10.58 5.02
CA ILE A 11 7.35 -9.55 5.82
C ILE A 11 8.24 -9.04 6.96
N LEU A 12 8.94 -9.93 7.66
CA LEU A 12 9.86 -9.52 8.74
C LEU A 12 11.01 -8.66 8.21
N SER A 13 11.49 -8.91 6.99
CA SER A 13 12.51 -8.07 6.37
C SER A 13 12.05 -6.65 6.05
N LEU A 14 10.73 -6.40 6.01
CA LEU A 14 10.13 -5.08 5.78
C LEU A 14 9.83 -4.30 7.07
N GLU A 15 10.16 -4.84 8.25
CA GLU A 15 9.76 -4.25 9.55
C GLU A 15 10.19 -2.78 9.69
N ASP A 16 11.45 -2.48 9.39
CA ASP A 16 11.99 -1.12 9.55
C ASP A 16 11.24 -0.11 8.65
N GLU A 17 11.02 -0.45 7.38
CA GLU A 17 10.27 0.38 6.42
C GLU A 17 8.83 0.62 6.88
N LEU A 18 8.14 -0.43 7.34
CA LEU A 18 6.77 -0.32 7.84
C LEU A 18 6.68 0.54 9.11
N VAL A 19 7.66 0.43 10.00
CA VAL A 19 7.77 1.28 11.20
C VAL A 19 7.99 2.74 10.81
N GLU A 20 8.85 3.01 9.83
CA GLU A 20 9.10 4.37 9.32
C GLU A 20 7.86 4.98 8.66
N LEU A 21 7.19 4.23 7.79
CA LEU A 21 5.92 4.63 7.17
C LEU A 21 4.87 4.97 8.25
N ARG A 22 4.69 4.08 9.23
CA ARG A 22 3.77 4.31 10.34
C ARG A 22 4.12 5.60 11.10
N ARG A 23 5.39 5.79 11.47
CA ARG A 23 5.84 6.99 12.21
C ARG A 23 5.56 8.25 11.42
N ASP A 24 5.83 8.25 10.11
CA ASP A 24 5.53 9.39 9.24
C ASP A 24 4.03 9.72 9.24
N PHE A 25 3.17 8.74 8.96
CA PHE A 25 1.72 8.99 8.97
C PHE A 25 1.21 9.47 10.34
N HIS A 26 1.77 8.97 11.45
CA HIS A 26 1.39 9.43 12.79
C HIS A 26 1.92 10.82 13.14
N MET A 27 3.07 11.23 12.59
CA MET A 27 3.64 12.56 12.82
C MET A 27 2.85 13.65 12.09
N TYR A 28 2.16 13.31 11.01
CA TYR A 28 1.46 14.26 10.15
C TYR A 28 -0.01 13.86 9.94
N PRO A 29 -0.84 13.89 11.00
CA PRO A 29 -2.25 13.54 10.89
C PRO A 29 -3.00 14.58 10.06
N GLU A 30 -3.92 14.10 9.22
CA GLU A 30 -4.81 14.92 8.41
C GLU A 30 -6.28 14.61 8.76
N LEU A 31 -7.18 15.54 8.42
CA LEU A 31 -8.62 15.38 8.67
C LEU A 31 -9.28 14.53 7.58
N GLY A 32 -10.43 13.95 7.93
CA GLY A 32 -11.28 13.22 6.99
C GLY A 32 -11.58 14.03 5.73
N PHE A 33 -11.35 13.41 4.56
CA PHE A 33 -11.51 14.02 3.22
C PHE A 33 -10.54 15.18 2.91
N GLN A 34 -9.50 15.36 3.72
CA GLN A 34 -8.46 16.38 3.54
C GLN A 34 -7.05 15.78 3.69
N GLU A 35 -6.92 14.47 3.54
CA GLU A 35 -5.68 13.69 3.60
C GLU A 35 -4.84 13.82 2.31
N GLU A 36 -4.58 15.04 1.86
CA GLU A 36 -3.88 15.35 0.60
C GLU A 36 -2.45 14.77 0.59
N ARG A 37 -1.71 14.92 1.69
CA ARG A 37 -0.34 14.39 1.79
C ARG A 37 -0.37 12.87 1.92
N THR A 38 -1.22 12.33 2.78
CA THR A 38 -1.29 10.89 3.06
C THR A 38 -1.69 10.13 1.81
N SER A 39 -2.74 10.59 1.11
CA SER A 39 -3.19 9.98 -0.14
C SER A 39 -2.12 10.03 -1.23
N ALA A 40 -1.45 11.18 -1.41
CA ALA A 40 -0.35 11.31 -2.38
C ALA A 40 0.83 10.39 -2.05
N LYS A 41 1.20 10.27 -0.77
CA LYS A 41 2.29 9.37 -0.34
C LYS A 41 1.95 7.91 -0.58
N ILE A 42 0.72 7.47 -0.25
CA ILE A 42 0.24 6.11 -0.53
C ILE A 42 0.23 5.84 -2.04
N ALA A 43 -0.25 6.78 -2.84
CA ALA A 43 -0.30 6.62 -4.30
C ALA A 43 1.10 6.49 -4.92
N SER A 44 2.05 7.33 -4.50
CA SER A 44 3.44 7.23 -4.95
C SER A 44 4.07 5.89 -4.56
N TYR A 45 3.91 5.48 -3.30
CA TYR A 45 4.41 4.20 -2.81
C TYR A 45 3.87 3.01 -3.62
N LEU A 46 2.56 2.97 -3.87
CA LEU A 46 1.94 1.90 -4.66
C LEU A 46 2.38 1.91 -6.14
N LYS A 47 2.65 3.09 -6.72
CA LYS A 47 3.22 3.21 -8.07
C LYS A 47 4.66 2.72 -8.14
N GLU A 48 5.47 3.00 -7.13
CA GLU A 48 6.86 2.51 -7.04
C GLU A 48 6.92 0.98 -6.95
N LEU A 49 5.91 0.36 -6.33
CA LEU A 49 5.71 -1.10 -6.35
C LEU A 49 5.21 -1.64 -7.71
N GLY A 50 4.99 -0.79 -8.70
CA GLY A 50 4.57 -1.18 -10.05
C GLY A 50 3.08 -1.51 -10.20
N LEU A 51 2.23 -1.07 -9.26
CA LEU A 51 0.79 -1.35 -9.28
C LEU A 51 0.03 -0.38 -10.20
N GLU A 52 -1.11 -0.82 -10.72
CA GLU A 52 -2.07 0.09 -11.40
C GLU A 52 -2.82 0.89 -10.35
N VAL A 53 -2.45 2.16 -10.16
CA VAL A 53 -3.01 3.04 -9.12
C VAL A 53 -4.03 4.02 -9.69
N ARG A 54 -5.15 4.20 -8.98
CA ARG A 54 -6.15 5.25 -9.21
C ARG A 54 -6.25 6.14 -7.98
N GLU A 55 -6.20 7.45 -8.22
CA GLU A 55 -6.18 8.48 -7.18
C GLU A 55 -7.45 9.33 -7.23
N LYS A 56 -7.64 10.15 -6.19
CA LYS A 56 -8.72 11.16 -6.09
C LYS A 56 -10.13 10.57 -6.12
N ILE A 57 -10.29 9.35 -5.61
CA ILE A 57 -11.60 8.73 -5.45
C ILE A 57 -12.25 9.37 -4.22
N ALA A 58 -13.40 10.01 -4.40
CA ALA A 58 -14.06 10.74 -3.31
C ALA A 58 -13.09 11.66 -2.53
N HIS A 59 -12.40 12.54 -3.26
CA HIS A 59 -11.38 13.49 -2.79
C HIS A 59 -9.99 12.87 -2.58
N THR A 60 -9.80 12.01 -1.57
CA THR A 60 -8.47 11.53 -1.13
C THR A 60 -8.31 10.01 -1.20
N GLY A 61 -9.33 9.29 -1.65
CA GLY A 61 -9.28 7.84 -1.81
C GLY A 61 -8.31 7.39 -2.90
N VAL A 62 -7.60 6.30 -2.61
CA VAL A 62 -6.65 5.64 -3.50
C VAL A 62 -7.01 4.17 -3.61
N THR A 63 -7.04 3.63 -4.82
CA THR A 63 -7.11 2.17 -5.07
C THR A 63 -5.94 1.72 -5.92
N ALA A 64 -5.50 0.47 -5.74
CA ALA A 64 -4.46 -0.13 -6.55
C ALA A 64 -4.82 -1.58 -6.91
N VAL A 65 -4.42 -2.01 -8.10
CA VAL A 65 -4.66 -3.37 -8.59
C VAL A 65 -3.34 -4.11 -8.73
N LEU A 66 -3.18 -5.20 -7.96
CA LEU A 66 -2.16 -6.22 -8.18
C LEU A 66 -2.75 -7.34 -9.03
N LYS A 67 -2.40 -7.39 -10.31
CA LYS A 67 -2.96 -8.36 -11.25
C LYS A 67 -2.19 -9.68 -11.18
N GLY A 68 -2.88 -10.74 -10.75
CA GLY A 68 -2.32 -12.09 -10.76
C GLY A 68 -2.17 -12.66 -12.18
N GLU A 69 -1.20 -13.55 -12.36
CA GLU A 69 -0.84 -14.12 -13.68
C GLU A 69 -1.52 -15.47 -13.97
N LYS A 70 -2.14 -16.11 -12.96
CA LYS A 70 -2.68 -17.48 -13.05
C LYS A 70 -4.06 -17.58 -13.72
N GLY A 71 -4.53 -16.52 -14.36
CA GLY A 71 -5.85 -16.48 -15.01
C GLY A 71 -7.00 -16.13 -14.04
N PRO A 72 -8.27 -16.42 -14.42
CA PRO A 72 -9.43 -16.07 -13.61
C PRO A 72 -9.38 -16.68 -12.22
N GLY A 73 -9.60 -15.86 -11.20
CA GLY A 73 -9.60 -16.26 -9.80
C GLY A 73 -10.40 -15.29 -8.97
N LYS A 74 -10.51 -15.57 -7.67
CA LYS A 74 -11.18 -14.68 -6.73
C LYS A 74 -10.33 -13.41 -6.54
N CYS A 75 -10.93 -12.25 -6.80
CA CYS A 75 -10.39 -10.97 -6.33
C CYS A 75 -10.72 -10.84 -4.83
N VAL A 76 -9.72 -10.52 -4.02
CA VAL A 76 -9.84 -10.38 -2.55
C VAL A 76 -9.54 -8.97 -2.12
#